data_AF-A0A0G4E983-F1
#
_entry.id   AF-A0A0G4E983-F1
#
_cell.length_a   1.000
_cell.length_b   1.000
_cell.length_c   1.000
_cell.angle_alpha   90.00
_cell.angle_beta   90.00
_cell.angle_gamma   90.00
#
_symmetry.space_group_name_H-M   'P 1'
#
loop_
_entity.id
_entity.type
_entity.pdbx_description
1 polymer ?
#
loop_
_entity_poly.entity_id
_entity_poly.type
_entity_poly.pdbx_seq_one_letter_code
_entity_poly.pdbx_strand_id
1 'polypeptide(L)'
;MDSQESQLAKYRKRHNKEYLKRKADAAGDIDGEKEAKAAKTTTGATSSGVSASASAAAAAAPAGPSQPTATDLDAFMTDEERRRKRQEEADHALAMQLSGEINIETDRRDERESQIERDEKLARDLFAKWQRADTSRETEKQDSNQQQHAGPSRRAVHIDRDEEWEWVRLVKATDVNRYDTEEVMTRGRQILDKEGDKAVIKEQLTQLAVEMGCLTGKWLIKFAPDQIAEAFDRVCEAMRQGMLGSAAKRSLEPKDNLHVICVYTRDFRDKGDVHRVLNALRAKGLAPLVGKEQPSNYISPSKSVTYKTDLYTIVGIYMGNPWQLPPTIYQSNSGEFRKYT
;
A
#
# COMPACT_ATOMS: atom_id res chain seq x y z
N MET A 1 -19.51 -15.08 -5.27
CA MET A 1 -18.71 -14.27 -6.21
C MET A 1 -18.94 -14.68 -7.66
N ASP A 2 -19.49 -15.88 -7.92
CA ASP A 2 -19.74 -16.48 -9.24
C ASP A 2 -20.40 -15.57 -10.28
N SER A 3 -21.23 -14.59 -9.89
CA SER A 3 -21.70 -13.56 -10.84
C SER A 3 -20.60 -12.55 -11.16
N GLN A 4 -20.09 -11.82 -10.15
CA GLN A 4 -19.15 -10.71 -10.33
C GLN A 4 -17.75 -11.14 -10.80
N GLU A 5 -17.18 -12.25 -10.31
CA GLU A 5 -15.89 -12.73 -10.83
C GLU A 5 -16.03 -13.54 -12.13
N SER A 6 -17.20 -14.13 -12.45
CA SER A 6 -17.45 -14.62 -13.81
C SER A 6 -17.62 -13.47 -14.80
N GLN A 7 -18.29 -12.38 -14.41
CA GLN A 7 -18.31 -11.13 -15.19
C GLN A 7 -16.90 -10.57 -15.36
N LEU A 8 -16.12 -10.42 -14.28
CA LEU A 8 -14.74 -9.94 -14.34
C LEU A 8 -13.83 -10.86 -15.17
N ALA A 9 -14.02 -12.18 -15.12
CA ALA A 9 -13.28 -13.14 -15.95
C ALA A 9 -13.70 -13.06 -17.43
N LYS A 10 -15.00 -13.03 -17.74
CA LYS A 10 -15.52 -12.82 -19.11
C LYS A 10 -15.06 -11.47 -19.69
N TYR A 11 -15.06 -10.42 -18.86
CA TYR A 11 -14.57 -9.09 -19.19
C TYR A 11 -13.05 -9.07 -19.41
N ARG A 12 -12.26 -9.73 -18.55
CA ARG A 12 -10.82 -9.98 -18.79
C ARG A 12 -10.59 -10.73 -20.09
N LYS A 13 -11.33 -11.81 -20.38
CA LYS A 13 -11.25 -12.59 -21.63
C LYS A 13 -11.52 -11.71 -22.85
N ARG A 14 -12.44 -10.73 -22.74
CA ARG A 14 -12.78 -9.73 -23.77
C ARG A 14 -11.71 -8.64 -23.94
N HIS A 15 -11.32 -7.95 -22.87
CA HIS A 15 -10.45 -6.78 -22.92
C HIS A 15 -8.95 -7.09 -22.81
N ASN A 16 -8.53 -8.25 -22.29
CA ASN A 16 -7.14 -8.72 -22.42
C ASN A 16 -6.84 -9.05 -23.89
N LYS A 17 -7.80 -9.62 -24.63
CA LYS A 17 -7.70 -9.78 -26.10
C LYS A 17 -7.55 -8.44 -26.80
N GLU A 18 -8.27 -7.41 -26.35
CA GLU A 18 -8.15 -6.04 -26.88
C GLU A 18 -6.82 -5.37 -26.52
N TYR A 19 -6.36 -5.49 -25.26
CA TYR A 19 -5.05 -4.99 -24.80
C TYR A 19 -3.89 -5.66 -25.55
N LEU A 20 -3.93 -6.98 -25.70
CA LEU A 20 -2.94 -7.72 -26.49
C LEU A 20 -2.98 -7.31 -27.96
N LYS A 21 -4.16 -7.02 -28.53
CA LYS A 21 -4.27 -6.47 -29.88
C LYS A 21 -3.64 -5.08 -29.97
N ARG A 22 -4.06 -4.12 -29.14
CA ARG A 22 -3.47 -2.76 -29.10
C ARG A 22 -1.96 -2.77 -28.86
N LYS A 23 -1.44 -3.73 -28.08
CA LYS A 23 -0.01 -3.93 -27.86
C LYS A 23 0.73 -4.53 -29.06
N ALA A 24 0.08 -5.37 -29.87
CA ALA A 24 0.63 -5.85 -31.13
C ALA A 24 0.58 -4.76 -32.21
N ASP A 25 -0.55 -4.05 -32.31
CA ASP A 25 -0.75 -2.90 -33.21
C ASP A 25 0.34 -1.84 -32.94
N ALA A 26 0.52 -1.41 -31.67
CA ALA A 26 1.55 -0.45 -31.25
C ALA A 26 3.00 -0.98 -31.26
N ALA A 27 3.22 -2.27 -31.55
CA ALA A 27 4.56 -2.81 -31.81
C ALA A 27 4.95 -2.71 -33.29
N GLY A 28 3.97 -2.55 -34.20
CA GLY A 28 4.20 -2.39 -35.64
C GLY A 28 4.70 -0.99 -36.03
N ASP A 29 4.24 0.06 -35.34
CA ASP A 29 4.61 1.46 -35.64
C ASP A 29 6.08 1.80 -35.28
N ILE A 30 6.74 0.98 -34.46
CA ILE A 30 8.08 1.28 -33.90
C ILE A 30 9.18 1.35 -34.96
N ASP A 31 9.01 0.70 -36.11
CA ASP A 31 9.98 0.77 -37.20
C ASP A 31 9.79 2.00 -38.11
N GLY A 32 8.63 2.65 -38.10
CA GLY A 32 8.40 3.91 -38.81
C GLY A 32 8.98 5.14 -38.10
N GLU A 33 8.98 5.16 -36.75
CA GLU A 33 9.37 6.36 -36.00
C GLU A 33 10.89 6.62 -35.95
N LYS A 34 11.72 5.64 -36.35
CA LYS A 34 13.19 5.73 -36.29
C LYS A 34 13.78 6.65 -37.38
N GLU A 35 13.18 6.71 -38.56
CA GLU A 35 13.70 7.55 -39.66
C GLU A 35 13.42 9.05 -39.44
N ALA A 36 12.32 9.38 -38.77
CA ALA A 36 11.88 10.78 -38.59
C ALA A 36 12.77 11.62 -37.65
N LYS A 37 13.53 11.00 -36.74
CA LYS A 37 14.27 11.69 -35.66
C LYS A 37 15.72 12.06 -35.99
N ALA A 38 16.23 11.75 -37.17
CA ALA A 38 17.61 12.05 -37.57
C ALA A 38 17.87 13.50 -38.05
N ALA A 39 16.82 14.31 -38.25
CA ALA A 39 16.89 15.48 -39.15
C ALA A 39 16.92 16.89 -38.52
N LYS A 40 16.90 17.05 -37.18
CA LYS A 40 16.81 18.38 -36.53
C LYS A 40 17.58 18.54 -35.20
N THR A 41 18.83 19.00 -35.27
CA THR A 41 19.48 19.80 -34.19
C THR A 41 20.78 20.47 -34.68
N THR A 42 20.76 21.78 -34.92
CA THR A 42 21.95 22.67 -35.00
C THR A 42 21.53 24.13 -34.69
N THR A 43 22.47 24.93 -34.15
CA THR A 43 22.38 26.38 -33.74
C THR A 43 21.40 26.73 -32.58
N GLY A 44 21.68 27.74 -31.72
CA GLY A 44 22.95 28.45 -31.47
C GLY A 44 22.89 29.70 -30.53
N ALA A 45 23.73 29.70 -29.48
CA ALA A 45 24.45 30.84 -28.83
C ALA A 45 23.77 32.06 -28.12
N THR A 46 24.10 32.25 -26.82
CA THR A 46 24.50 33.52 -26.08
C THR A 46 23.56 34.76 -26.02
N SER A 47 23.68 35.79 -25.14
CA SER A 47 24.72 36.27 -24.19
C SER A 47 24.15 36.93 -22.88
N SER A 48 24.69 38.05 -22.34
CA SER A 48 24.56 38.53 -20.92
C SER A 48 24.44 40.07 -20.70
N GLY A 49 24.06 40.53 -19.48
CA GLY A 49 23.97 41.97 -19.08
C GLY A 49 23.66 42.22 -17.57
N VAL A 50 23.98 43.42 -17.01
CA VAL A 50 24.26 43.66 -15.55
C VAL A 50 23.95 45.10 -15.01
N SER A 51 23.61 45.26 -13.70
CA SER A 51 23.61 46.50 -12.84
C SER A 51 22.57 47.65 -13.12
N ALA A 52 22.35 48.75 -12.34
CA ALA A 52 22.43 49.17 -10.90
C ALA A 52 22.07 50.72 -10.78
N SER A 53 21.80 51.45 -9.67
CA SER A 53 21.25 51.25 -8.29
C SER A 53 21.15 52.59 -7.48
N ALA A 54 20.22 52.72 -6.50
CA ALA A 54 20.15 53.76 -5.40
C ALA A 54 19.76 55.24 -5.79
N SER A 55 19.45 56.25 -4.94
CA SER A 55 19.30 56.40 -3.45
C SER A 55 18.63 57.76 -3.01
N ALA A 56 18.38 57.94 -1.68
CA ALA A 56 18.28 59.22 -0.88
C ALA A 56 17.08 60.21 -1.05
N ALA A 57 16.85 61.26 -0.20
CA ALA A 57 16.90 61.48 1.29
C ALA A 57 16.50 62.96 1.66
N ALA A 58 15.91 63.25 2.85
CA ALA A 58 15.81 64.60 3.48
C ALA A 58 15.27 64.58 4.95
N ALA A 59 15.39 65.67 5.73
CA ALA A 59 14.97 65.77 7.15
C ALA A 59 14.64 67.21 7.65
N ALA A 60 13.87 67.38 8.75
CA ALA A 60 13.82 68.56 9.64
C ALA A 60 12.94 68.36 10.92
N ALA A 61 13.10 69.21 11.95
CA ALA A 61 12.35 69.31 13.23
C ALA A 61 12.22 70.82 13.62
N PRO A 62 11.88 71.31 14.85
CA PRO A 62 11.42 70.67 16.11
C PRO A 62 10.27 71.41 16.89
N ALA A 63 9.76 70.85 18.01
CA ALA A 63 9.29 71.52 19.25
C ALA A 63 8.57 70.55 20.24
N GLY A 64 8.39 70.93 21.51
CA GLY A 64 7.61 70.21 22.56
C GLY A 64 7.31 71.14 23.75
N PRO A 65 7.01 70.66 24.98
CA PRO A 65 6.72 69.28 25.42
C PRO A 65 5.48 69.13 26.34
N SER A 66 4.95 67.90 26.46
CA SER A 66 4.08 67.48 27.58
C SER A 66 4.12 65.95 27.74
N GLN A 67 4.01 65.42 28.98
CA GLN A 67 4.03 63.96 29.24
C GLN A 67 2.61 63.41 29.44
N PRO A 68 2.24 62.31 28.74
CA PRO A 68 1.05 61.52 29.06
C PRO A 68 1.36 60.39 30.06
N THR A 69 0.31 59.74 30.57
CA THR A 69 0.37 58.62 31.52
C THR A 69 0.49 57.26 30.82
N ALA A 70 0.63 56.18 31.60
CA ALA A 70 1.02 54.83 31.15
C ALA A 70 -0.02 54.05 30.30
N THR A 71 -0.94 54.75 29.61
CA THR A 71 -1.82 54.19 28.57
C THR A 71 -1.44 54.66 27.15
N ASP A 72 -0.45 55.55 26.99
CA ASP A 72 -0.11 56.20 25.70
C ASP A 72 1.16 55.65 25.01
N LEU A 73 1.67 54.47 25.40
CA LEU A 73 2.93 53.93 24.85
C LEU A 73 2.85 53.52 23.36
N ASP A 74 1.67 53.15 22.86
CA ASP A 74 1.46 52.86 21.43
C ASP A 74 1.28 54.14 20.58
N ALA A 75 1.03 55.31 21.19
CA ALA A 75 0.75 56.56 20.48
C ALA A 75 1.99 57.18 19.81
N PHE A 76 3.18 56.93 20.37
CA PHE A 76 4.46 57.42 19.83
C PHE A 76 5.16 56.45 18.87
N MET A 77 4.68 55.21 18.74
CA MET A 77 5.21 54.27 17.74
C MET A 77 4.90 54.77 16.33
N THR A 78 5.90 54.78 15.45
CA THR A 78 5.69 55.01 14.02
C THR A 78 4.81 53.92 13.40
N ASP A 79 4.20 54.19 12.24
CA ASP A 79 3.43 53.16 11.53
C ASP A 79 4.31 51.98 11.09
N GLU A 80 5.62 52.22 10.86
CA GLU A 80 6.62 51.18 10.61
C GLU A 80 6.75 50.22 11.80
N GLU A 81 6.95 50.76 13.01
CA GLU A 81 7.03 49.99 14.25
C GLU A 81 5.69 49.32 14.59
N ARG A 82 4.57 49.99 14.36
CA ARG A 82 3.22 49.40 14.50
C ARG A 82 2.93 48.32 13.46
N ARG A 83 3.61 48.27 12.31
CA ARG A 83 3.59 47.10 11.42
C ARG A 83 4.52 46.00 11.93
N ARG A 84 5.73 46.34 12.39
CA ARG A 84 6.70 45.37 12.92
C ARG A 84 6.16 44.61 14.13
N LYS A 85 5.58 45.31 15.12
CA LYS A 85 4.93 44.71 16.29
C LYS A 85 3.79 43.76 15.91
N ARG A 86 2.92 44.15 14.97
CA ARG A 86 1.85 43.27 14.45
C ARG A 86 2.38 42.06 13.68
N GLN A 87 3.52 42.17 13.00
CA GLN A 87 4.17 41.04 12.35
C GLN A 87 4.78 40.09 13.41
N GLU A 88 5.50 40.63 14.40
CA GLU A 88 6.05 39.85 15.53
C GLU A 88 4.95 39.11 16.30
N GLU A 89 3.80 39.76 16.56
CA GLU A 89 2.61 39.16 17.18
C GLU A 89 1.99 38.06 16.30
N ALA A 90 1.93 38.24 14.98
CA ALA A 90 1.40 37.25 14.03
C ALA A 90 2.34 36.03 13.87
N ASP A 91 3.65 36.27 13.77
CA ASP A 91 4.68 35.22 13.67
C ASP A 91 4.73 34.40 14.97
N HIS A 92 4.59 35.04 16.13
CA HIS A 92 4.46 34.38 17.43
C HIS A 92 3.17 33.55 17.53
N ALA A 93 2.03 34.06 17.05
CA ALA A 93 0.77 33.30 17.01
C ALA A 93 0.88 32.06 16.10
N LEU A 94 1.53 32.19 14.94
CA LEU A 94 1.80 31.08 14.03
C LEU A 94 2.73 30.03 14.66
N ALA A 95 3.79 30.46 15.35
CA ALA A 95 4.69 29.56 16.08
C ALA A 95 3.96 28.77 17.18
N MET A 96 3.05 29.42 17.92
CA MET A 96 2.21 28.75 18.93
C MET A 96 1.25 27.73 18.31
N GLN A 97 0.63 28.03 17.15
CA GLN A 97 -0.21 27.07 16.44
C GLN A 97 0.60 25.85 15.96
N LEU A 98 1.74 26.07 15.30
CA LEU A 98 2.60 25.00 14.81
C LEU A 98 3.13 24.11 15.95
N SER A 99 3.46 24.70 17.11
CA SER A 99 3.85 23.93 18.29
C SER A 99 2.70 23.06 18.83
N GLY A 100 1.45 23.52 18.74
CA GLY A 100 0.28 22.72 19.07
C GLY A 100 0.07 21.53 18.12
N GLU A 101 0.18 21.78 16.81
CA GLU A 101 0.06 20.74 15.77
C GLU A 101 1.15 19.65 15.89
N ILE A 102 2.39 20.04 16.19
CA ILE A 102 3.52 19.12 16.44
C ILE A 102 3.26 18.23 17.67
N ASN A 103 2.74 18.80 18.77
CA ASN A 103 2.43 18.02 19.97
C ASN A 103 1.30 17.01 19.70
N ILE A 104 0.24 17.42 19.00
CA ILE A 104 -0.90 16.54 18.66
C ILE A 104 -0.48 15.38 17.74
N GLU A 105 0.42 15.60 16.79
CA GLU A 105 0.92 14.49 15.93
C GLU A 105 1.94 13.60 16.66
N THR A 106 2.61 14.12 17.69
CA THR A 106 3.44 13.34 18.62
C THR A 106 2.58 12.42 19.49
N ASP A 107 1.51 12.92 20.13
CA ASP A 107 0.57 12.08 20.90
C ASP A 107 0.00 10.93 20.05
N ARG A 108 -0.46 11.24 18.83
CA ARG A 108 -0.94 10.21 17.88
C ARG A 108 0.14 9.21 17.49
N ARG A 109 1.41 9.62 17.47
CA ARG A 109 2.54 8.72 17.17
C ARG A 109 2.77 7.76 18.33
N ASP A 110 2.77 8.26 19.55
CA ASP A 110 2.98 7.46 20.75
C ASP A 110 1.80 6.50 20.99
N GLU A 111 0.56 6.89 20.66
CA GLU A 111 -0.59 5.98 20.59
C GLU A 111 -0.40 4.86 19.55
N ARG A 112 0.11 5.18 18.35
CA ARG A 112 0.39 4.21 17.28
C ARG A 112 1.51 3.25 17.68
N GLU A 113 2.61 3.74 18.25
CA GLU A 113 3.72 2.90 18.74
C GLU A 113 3.26 2.02 19.94
N SER A 114 2.40 2.55 20.83
CA SER A 114 1.75 1.79 21.92
C SER A 114 0.74 0.74 21.43
N GLN A 115 0.11 0.92 20.27
CA GLN A 115 -0.73 -0.11 19.64
C GLN A 115 0.14 -1.20 19.01
N ILE A 116 1.21 -0.83 18.31
CA ILE A 116 2.18 -1.75 17.72
C ILE A 116 2.79 -2.66 18.80
N GLU A 117 3.23 -2.13 19.94
CA GLU A 117 3.81 -2.96 21.00
C GLU A 117 2.80 -3.99 21.57
N ARG A 118 1.53 -3.61 21.72
CA ARG A 118 0.46 -4.54 22.14
C ARG A 118 0.24 -5.66 21.14
N ASP A 119 0.24 -5.35 19.85
CA ASP A 119 0.07 -6.33 18.78
C ASP A 119 1.31 -7.22 18.59
N GLU A 120 2.53 -6.68 18.75
CA GLU A 120 3.78 -7.46 18.78
C GLU A 120 3.87 -8.36 20.03
N LYS A 121 3.32 -7.94 21.18
CA LYS A 121 3.21 -8.80 22.36
C LYS A 121 2.23 -9.95 22.10
N LEU A 122 1.05 -9.67 21.54
CA LEU A 122 0.06 -10.67 21.17
C LEU A 122 0.62 -11.67 20.15
N ALA A 123 1.39 -11.20 19.16
CA ALA A 123 2.08 -12.05 18.18
C ALA A 123 3.10 -12.99 18.86
N ARG A 124 3.94 -12.46 19.76
CA ARG A 124 4.92 -13.25 20.54
C ARG A 124 4.26 -14.29 21.45
N ASP A 125 3.18 -13.93 22.16
CA ASP A 125 2.43 -14.85 23.02
C ASP A 125 1.75 -15.97 22.21
N LEU A 126 1.17 -15.65 21.04
CA LEU A 126 0.62 -16.64 20.12
C LEU A 126 1.70 -17.55 19.52
N PHE A 127 2.88 -17.02 19.19
CA PHE A 127 4.01 -17.80 18.69
C PHE A 127 4.57 -18.75 19.74
N ALA A 128 4.80 -18.27 20.98
CA ALA A 128 5.26 -19.11 22.09
C ALA A 128 4.24 -20.21 22.44
N LYS A 129 2.94 -19.91 22.36
CA LYS A 129 1.86 -20.90 22.51
C LYS A 129 1.86 -21.93 21.37
N TRP A 130 2.16 -21.52 20.14
CA TRP A 130 2.28 -22.44 18.99
C TRP A 130 3.52 -23.33 19.08
N GLN A 131 4.70 -22.81 19.43
CA GLN A 131 5.92 -23.62 19.58
C GLN A 131 5.75 -24.74 20.61
N ARG A 132 5.10 -24.45 21.75
CA ARG A 132 4.75 -25.47 22.75
C ARG A 132 3.79 -26.52 22.20
N ALA A 133 2.80 -26.12 21.40
CA ALA A 133 1.84 -27.04 20.80
C ALA A 133 2.45 -27.92 19.69
N ASP A 134 3.49 -27.47 18.98
CA ASP A 134 4.19 -28.30 18.01
C ASP A 134 5.18 -29.27 18.69
N THR A 135 5.94 -28.84 19.71
CA THR A 135 6.78 -29.80 20.47
C THR A 135 5.97 -30.83 21.24
N SER A 136 4.81 -30.48 21.79
CA SER A 136 3.85 -31.47 22.32
C SER A 136 3.43 -32.49 21.25
N ARG A 137 3.19 -32.06 20.00
CA ARG A 137 2.79 -32.94 18.90
C ARG A 137 3.91 -33.80 18.33
N GLU A 138 5.17 -33.43 18.52
CA GLU A 138 6.30 -34.30 18.16
C GLU A 138 6.47 -35.41 19.20
N THR A 139 6.26 -35.12 20.49
CA THR A 139 6.19 -36.15 21.54
C THR A 139 4.94 -37.03 21.45
N GLU A 140 3.75 -36.45 21.25
CA GLU A 140 2.48 -37.18 21.00
C GLU A 140 2.45 -37.94 19.65
N LYS A 141 3.50 -37.84 18.82
CA LYS A 141 3.65 -38.66 17.61
C LYS A 141 4.45 -39.94 17.84
N GLN A 142 5.16 -40.07 18.96
CA GLN A 142 5.86 -41.32 19.31
C GLN A 142 4.98 -42.27 20.13
N ASP A 143 4.05 -41.72 20.93
CA ASP A 143 3.10 -42.49 21.73
C ASP A 143 1.64 -42.29 21.27
N SER A 144 0.85 -43.38 21.31
CA SER A 144 -0.60 -43.44 21.03
C SER A 144 -1.06 -43.17 19.58
N ASN A 145 -1.02 -44.22 18.77
CA ASN A 145 -2.12 -44.47 17.84
C ASN A 145 -3.43 -44.64 18.66
N GLN A 146 -4.55 -44.10 18.17
CA GLN A 146 -5.87 -44.01 18.82
C GLN A 146 -6.01 -43.08 20.05
N GLN A 147 -6.35 -41.81 19.83
CA GLN A 147 -7.59 -41.24 20.39
C GLN A 147 -8.03 -39.91 19.73
N GLN A 148 -9.34 -39.64 19.75
CA GLN A 148 -9.93 -38.43 19.17
C GLN A 148 -10.07 -37.34 20.23
N HIS A 149 -9.22 -36.31 20.19
CA HIS A 149 -9.35 -35.14 21.05
C HIS A 149 -9.74 -33.87 20.27
N ALA A 150 -10.70 -33.12 20.84
CA ALA A 150 -11.24 -31.91 20.24
C ALA A 150 -10.22 -30.76 20.32
N GLY A 151 -9.54 -30.48 19.20
CA GLY A 151 -8.64 -29.34 19.07
C GLY A 151 -9.34 -27.97 19.14
N PRO A 152 -8.58 -26.86 19.19
CA PRO A 152 -9.14 -25.52 19.22
C PRO A 152 -10.05 -25.27 18.01
N SER A 153 -11.17 -24.57 18.25
CA SER A 153 -12.28 -24.40 17.29
C SER A 153 -11.79 -23.88 15.92
N ARG A 154 -11.60 -24.82 14.99
CA ARG A 154 -11.17 -24.55 13.61
C ARG A 154 -12.32 -23.86 12.88
N ARG A 155 -12.04 -22.71 12.25
CA ARG A 155 -13.01 -22.08 11.36
C ARG A 155 -13.31 -22.98 10.18
N ALA A 156 -14.58 -23.14 9.85
CA ALA A 156 -15.00 -23.74 8.59
C ALA A 156 -14.41 -22.92 7.43
N VAL A 157 -14.07 -23.62 6.34
CA VAL A 157 -13.64 -23.00 5.08
C VAL A 157 -14.45 -23.58 3.94
N HIS A 158 -14.88 -22.70 3.03
CA HIS A 158 -15.44 -23.08 1.75
C HIS A 158 -14.33 -23.15 0.71
N ILE A 159 -14.39 -24.13 -0.19
CA ILE A 159 -13.45 -24.31 -1.31
C ILE A 159 -14.27 -24.27 -2.59
N ASP A 160 -13.93 -23.34 -3.48
CA ASP A 160 -14.61 -23.11 -4.75
C ASP A 160 -13.58 -23.23 -5.89
N ARG A 161 -13.99 -23.59 -7.12
CA ARG A 161 -13.11 -23.63 -8.29
C ARG A 161 -13.75 -22.96 -9.51
N ASP A 162 -12.96 -22.20 -10.26
CA ASP A 162 -13.32 -21.60 -11.56
C ASP A 162 -12.35 -22.07 -12.67
N GLU A 163 -12.42 -21.50 -13.88
CA GLU A 163 -11.54 -21.88 -15.02
C GLU A 163 -10.04 -21.63 -14.74
N GLU A 164 -9.69 -20.65 -13.91
CA GLU A 164 -8.31 -20.20 -13.67
C GLU A 164 -7.83 -20.49 -12.23
N TRP A 165 -8.74 -20.55 -11.26
CA TRP A 165 -8.41 -20.50 -9.83
C TRP A 165 -9.11 -21.56 -8.97
N GLU A 166 -8.39 -22.04 -7.96
CA GLU A 166 -8.97 -22.70 -6.79
C GLU A 166 -8.93 -21.76 -5.58
N TRP A 167 -10.08 -21.57 -4.95
CA TRP A 167 -10.31 -20.65 -3.86
C TRP A 167 -10.48 -21.36 -2.53
N VAL A 168 -10.15 -20.64 -1.46
CA VAL A 168 -10.52 -20.98 -0.08
C VAL A 168 -11.02 -19.72 0.63
N ARG A 169 -12.14 -19.81 1.35
CA ARG A 169 -12.85 -18.65 1.95
C ARG A 169 -13.37 -18.97 3.36
N LEU A 170 -13.29 -18.01 4.28
CA LEU A 170 -13.82 -18.12 5.66
C LEU A 170 -15.30 -17.75 5.82
N VAL A 171 -15.92 -17.24 4.76
CA VAL A 171 -17.33 -16.83 4.70
C VAL A 171 -17.86 -17.23 3.33
N LYS A 172 -19.19 -17.40 3.18
CA LYS A 172 -19.75 -17.74 1.86
C LYS A 172 -19.58 -16.56 0.92
N ALA A 173 -19.42 -16.84 -0.37
CA ALA A 173 -19.11 -15.85 -1.39
C ALA A 173 -20.30 -14.90 -1.72
N THR A 174 -21.36 -14.92 -0.90
CA THR A 174 -22.49 -13.99 -0.82
C THR A 174 -22.25 -12.83 0.16
N ASP A 175 -21.40 -13.04 1.17
CA ASP A 175 -21.32 -12.25 2.40
C ASP A 175 -20.12 -11.27 2.39
N VAL A 176 -19.57 -11.02 1.20
CA VAL A 176 -18.35 -10.23 0.96
C VAL A 176 -18.75 -8.85 0.43
N ASN A 177 -17.99 -7.81 0.81
CA ASN A 177 -18.33 -6.41 0.50
C ASN A 177 -18.57 -6.20 -1.01
N ARG A 178 -19.77 -5.76 -1.37
CA ARG A 178 -20.18 -5.53 -2.77
C ARG A 178 -19.93 -4.07 -3.15
N TYR A 179 -18.87 -3.83 -3.89
CA TYR A 179 -18.63 -2.58 -4.63
C TYR A 179 -19.00 -2.77 -6.12
N ASP A 180 -19.45 -1.70 -6.78
CA ASP A 180 -19.70 -1.74 -8.22
C ASP A 180 -18.36 -1.81 -8.98
N THR A 181 -18.17 -2.89 -9.75
CA THR A 181 -16.92 -3.15 -10.45
C THR A 181 -16.81 -2.39 -11.78
N GLU A 182 -17.93 -2.06 -12.42
CA GLU A 182 -17.95 -1.32 -13.68
C GLU A 182 -17.81 0.19 -13.42
N GLU A 183 -18.43 0.73 -12.36
CA GLU A 183 -18.22 2.11 -11.93
C GLU A 183 -16.78 2.35 -11.45
N VAL A 184 -16.26 1.49 -10.56
CA VAL A 184 -14.86 1.54 -10.10
C VAL A 184 -13.88 1.51 -11.28
N MET A 185 -14.13 0.66 -12.28
CA MET A 185 -13.28 0.58 -13.47
C MET A 185 -13.38 1.83 -14.35
N THR A 186 -14.58 2.38 -14.51
CA THR A 186 -14.84 3.55 -15.36
C THR A 186 -14.25 4.82 -14.75
N ARG A 187 -14.55 5.11 -13.48
CA ARG A 187 -13.98 6.24 -12.73
C ARG A 187 -12.46 6.08 -12.56
N GLY A 188 -11.98 4.86 -12.34
CA GLY A 188 -10.56 4.55 -12.24
C GLY A 188 -9.79 4.81 -13.54
N ARG A 189 -10.37 4.49 -14.71
CA ARG A 189 -9.79 4.88 -16.01
C ARG A 189 -9.82 6.40 -16.23
N GLN A 190 -10.91 7.07 -15.88
CA GLN A 190 -10.98 8.55 -15.91
C GLN A 190 -9.95 9.26 -15.00
N ILE A 191 -9.37 8.57 -14.01
CA ILE A 191 -8.23 9.07 -13.22
C ILE A 191 -6.91 8.76 -13.92
N LEU A 192 -6.76 7.56 -14.47
CA LEU A 192 -5.54 7.10 -15.16
C LEU A 192 -5.28 7.78 -16.51
N ASP A 193 -6.33 8.11 -17.25
CA ASP A 193 -6.26 8.71 -18.59
C ASP A 193 -6.03 10.24 -18.54
N LYS A 194 -5.88 10.82 -17.33
CA LYS A 194 -5.44 12.20 -17.13
C LYS A 194 -3.91 12.27 -17.07
N GLU A 195 -3.33 13.19 -17.83
CA GLU A 195 -1.94 13.58 -17.65
C GLU A 195 -1.75 14.28 -16.30
N GLY A 196 -0.70 13.90 -15.56
CA GLY A 196 -0.44 14.43 -14.22
C GLY A 196 0.64 13.65 -13.46
N ASP A 197 0.92 14.08 -12.22
CA ASP A 197 1.89 13.39 -11.37
C ASP A 197 1.38 12.00 -10.95
N LYS A 198 2.26 11.00 -11.07
CA LYS A 198 2.07 9.63 -10.59
C LYS A 198 1.82 9.55 -9.09
N ALA A 199 2.18 10.56 -8.29
CA ALA A 199 1.78 10.69 -6.90
C ALA A 199 0.28 11.02 -6.77
N VAL A 200 -0.17 12.11 -7.40
CA VAL A 200 -1.57 12.57 -7.41
C VAL A 200 -2.50 11.50 -7.99
N ILE A 201 -2.09 10.79 -9.05
CA ILE A 201 -2.87 9.69 -9.63
C ILE A 201 -3.07 8.54 -8.62
N LYS A 202 -2.04 8.18 -7.84
CA LYS A 202 -2.18 7.15 -6.77
C LYS A 202 -3.09 7.61 -5.64
N GLU A 203 -3.03 8.89 -5.29
CA GLU A 203 -3.88 9.48 -4.24
C GLU A 203 -5.35 9.49 -4.68
N GLN A 204 -5.65 9.98 -5.89
CA GLN A 204 -6.99 9.94 -6.48
C GLN A 204 -7.53 8.50 -6.62
N LEU A 205 -6.69 7.54 -7.01
CA LEU A 205 -7.05 6.12 -7.01
C LEU A 205 -7.34 5.59 -5.60
N THR A 206 -6.51 5.96 -4.60
CA THR A 206 -6.72 5.57 -3.20
C THR A 206 -8.04 6.12 -2.67
N GLN A 207 -8.33 7.39 -2.94
CA GLN A 207 -9.58 8.04 -2.58
C GLN A 207 -10.80 7.37 -3.26
N LEU A 208 -10.71 7.05 -4.55
CA LEU A 208 -11.76 6.28 -5.25
C LEU A 208 -12.02 4.91 -4.60
N ALA A 209 -10.98 4.21 -4.14
CA ALA A 209 -11.18 2.94 -3.42
C ALA A 209 -11.86 3.12 -2.06
N VAL A 210 -11.67 4.25 -1.39
CA VAL A 210 -12.40 4.57 -0.14
C VAL A 210 -13.85 4.88 -0.43
N GLU A 211 -14.13 5.78 -1.39
CA GLU A 211 -15.49 6.16 -1.80
C GLU A 211 -16.34 4.97 -2.25
N MET A 212 -15.73 4.07 -3.04
CA MET A 212 -16.41 2.90 -3.59
C MET A 212 -16.38 1.68 -2.67
N GLY A 213 -15.76 1.74 -1.49
CA GLY A 213 -15.59 0.59 -0.60
C GLY A 213 -14.71 -0.54 -1.18
N CYS A 214 -13.95 -0.27 -2.23
CA CYS A 214 -13.02 -1.20 -2.91
C CYS A 214 -11.69 -1.33 -2.13
N LEU A 215 -11.80 -1.59 -0.83
CA LEU A 215 -10.71 -1.54 0.14
C LEU A 215 -9.86 -2.82 0.19
N THR A 216 -10.29 -3.92 -0.44
CA THR A 216 -9.55 -5.19 -0.37
C THR A 216 -8.25 -5.16 -1.16
N GLY A 217 -7.31 -6.01 -0.75
CA GLY A 217 -6.08 -6.28 -1.48
C GLY A 217 -5.51 -7.64 -1.11
N LYS A 218 -4.37 -8.01 -1.71
CA LYS A 218 -3.76 -9.33 -1.55
C LYS A 218 -2.23 -9.30 -1.57
N TRP A 219 -1.63 -10.17 -0.78
CA TRP A 219 -0.26 -10.64 -0.97
C TRP A 219 -0.22 -11.63 -2.13
N LEU A 220 0.74 -11.46 -3.05
CA LEU A 220 1.03 -12.36 -4.16
C LEU A 220 2.32 -13.11 -3.87
N ILE A 221 2.23 -14.44 -3.91
CA ILE A 221 3.30 -15.38 -3.55
C ILE A 221 3.47 -16.36 -4.70
N LYS A 222 4.67 -16.52 -5.25
CA LYS A 222 4.93 -17.50 -6.32
C LYS A 222 5.51 -18.80 -5.76
N PHE A 223 5.18 -19.92 -6.40
CA PHE A 223 5.67 -21.26 -6.09
C PHE A 223 5.98 -22.03 -7.37
N ALA A 224 6.92 -22.97 -7.31
CA ALA A 224 7.14 -23.94 -8.39
C ALA A 224 6.01 -25.00 -8.43
N PRO A 225 5.81 -25.73 -9.55
CA PRO A 225 4.68 -26.64 -9.73
C PRO A 225 4.67 -27.86 -8.79
N ASP A 226 5.83 -28.25 -8.25
CA ASP A 226 5.99 -29.26 -7.20
C ASP A 226 5.54 -28.75 -5.82
N GLN A 227 5.77 -27.46 -5.54
CA GLN A 227 5.52 -26.83 -4.23
C GLN A 227 4.08 -26.32 -4.05
N ILE A 228 3.34 -26.08 -5.13
CA ILE A 228 2.01 -25.41 -5.08
C ILE A 228 0.93 -26.22 -4.33
N ALA A 229 1.08 -27.54 -4.24
CA ALA A 229 0.20 -28.40 -3.46
C ALA A 229 0.33 -28.07 -1.96
N GLU A 230 1.51 -28.34 -1.41
CA GLU A 230 1.84 -28.12 0.00
C GLU A 230 1.67 -26.66 0.44
N ALA A 231 2.08 -25.71 -0.42
CA ALA A 231 1.94 -24.29 -0.16
C ALA A 231 0.47 -23.86 0.05
N PHE A 232 -0.46 -24.43 -0.71
CA PHE A 232 -1.88 -24.12 -0.58
C PHE A 232 -2.54 -24.82 0.61
N ASP A 233 -2.11 -26.03 0.96
CA ASP A 233 -2.58 -26.72 2.18
C ASP A 233 -2.14 -25.97 3.45
N ARG A 234 -0.89 -25.49 3.49
CA ARG A 234 -0.36 -24.61 4.54
C ARG A 234 -1.18 -23.32 4.67
N VAL A 235 -1.60 -22.71 3.56
CA VAL A 235 -2.51 -21.55 3.55
C VAL A 235 -3.90 -21.91 4.08
N CYS A 236 -4.48 -23.03 3.63
CA CYS A 236 -5.80 -23.48 4.07
C CYS A 236 -5.85 -23.74 5.58
N GLU A 237 -4.83 -24.40 6.15
CA GLU A 237 -4.74 -24.61 7.59
C GLU A 237 -4.50 -23.31 8.37
N ALA A 238 -3.66 -22.40 7.86
CA ALA A 238 -3.47 -21.09 8.47
C ALA A 238 -4.75 -20.21 8.45
N MET A 239 -5.61 -20.37 7.43
CA MET A 239 -6.96 -19.77 7.41
C MET A 239 -7.90 -20.42 8.44
N ARG A 240 -7.95 -21.76 8.53
CA ARG A 240 -8.74 -22.47 9.57
C ARG A 240 -8.34 -22.08 11.00
N GLN A 241 -7.05 -21.80 11.21
CA GLN A 241 -6.46 -21.27 12.45
C GLN A 241 -6.72 -19.76 12.66
N GLY A 242 -7.34 -19.07 11.71
CA GLY A 242 -7.63 -17.63 11.79
C GLY A 242 -6.42 -16.71 11.64
N MET A 243 -5.26 -17.24 11.23
CA MET A 243 -4.01 -16.48 11.11
C MET A 243 -3.97 -15.61 9.85
N LEU A 244 -4.60 -16.04 8.76
CA LEU A 244 -4.69 -15.29 7.49
C LEU A 244 -6.02 -14.52 7.39
N GLY A 245 -6.20 -13.74 6.33
CA GLY A 245 -7.42 -12.96 6.09
C GLY A 245 -8.60 -13.78 5.56
N SER A 246 -9.59 -13.09 4.98
CA SER A 246 -10.91 -13.65 4.64
C SER A 246 -10.92 -14.69 3.52
N ALA A 247 -9.98 -14.61 2.57
CA ALA A 247 -9.91 -15.46 1.40
C ALA A 247 -8.46 -15.68 0.94
N ALA A 248 -8.22 -16.80 0.26
CA ALA A 248 -7.04 -17.03 -0.56
C ALA A 248 -7.40 -17.81 -1.84
N LYS A 249 -6.48 -17.85 -2.81
CA LYS A 249 -6.61 -18.70 -4.00
C LYS A 249 -5.27 -19.06 -4.62
N ARG A 250 -5.18 -20.22 -5.27
CA ARG A 250 -4.06 -20.61 -6.16
C ARG A 250 -4.48 -20.60 -7.62
N SER A 251 -3.56 -20.29 -8.53
CA SER A 251 -3.77 -20.52 -9.97
C SER A 251 -3.73 -22.02 -10.27
N LEU A 252 -4.69 -22.50 -11.05
CA LEU A 252 -4.75 -23.90 -11.49
C LEU A 252 -3.63 -24.23 -12.48
N GLU A 253 -3.30 -23.29 -13.35
CA GLU A 253 -2.17 -23.37 -14.28
C GLU A 253 -0.98 -22.52 -13.80
N PRO A 254 0.27 -22.91 -14.13
CA PRO A 254 1.44 -22.07 -13.93
C PRO A 254 1.54 -21.01 -15.02
N LYS A 255 2.09 -19.84 -14.67
CA LYS A 255 2.55 -18.85 -15.65
C LYS A 255 4.04 -18.58 -15.46
N ASP A 256 4.78 -18.55 -16.56
CA ASP A 256 6.25 -18.37 -16.55
C ASP A 256 6.92 -19.44 -15.64
N ASN A 257 6.44 -20.69 -15.74
CA ASN A 257 6.78 -21.85 -14.90
C ASN A 257 6.50 -21.71 -13.38
N LEU A 258 5.70 -20.73 -12.96
CA LEU A 258 5.36 -20.50 -11.55
C LEU A 258 3.84 -20.40 -11.35
N HIS A 259 3.32 -21.09 -10.35
CA HIS A 259 1.96 -20.82 -9.85
C HIS A 259 1.99 -19.58 -8.94
N VAL A 260 0.83 -18.94 -8.75
CA VAL A 260 0.68 -17.85 -7.79
C VAL A 260 -0.43 -18.16 -6.78
N ILE A 261 -0.13 -18.00 -5.50
CA ILE A 261 -1.12 -17.89 -4.44
C ILE A 261 -1.37 -16.41 -4.16
N CYS A 262 -2.64 -16.03 -4.11
CA CYS A 262 -3.10 -14.74 -3.59
C CYS A 262 -3.71 -14.95 -2.20
N VAL A 263 -3.30 -14.17 -1.20
CA VAL A 263 -3.89 -14.17 0.15
C VAL A 263 -4.39 -12.77 0.49
N TYR A 264 -5.69 -12.63 0.76
CA TYR A 264 -6.37 -11.33 0.84
C TYR A 264 -6.42 -10.77 2.27
N THR A 265 -6.43 -9.43 2.40
CA THR A 265 -6.87 -8.72 3.62
C THR A 265 -8.19 -7.98 3.35
N ARG A 266 -8.80 -7.43 4.42
CA ARG A 266 -10.07 -6.71 4.34
C ARG A 266 -9.91 -5.25 3.88
N ASP A 267 -8.88 -4.58 4.37
CA ASP A 267 -8.52 -3.22 4.01
C ASP A 267 -7.01 -3.18 3.68
N PHE A 268 -6.61 -2.50 2.61
CA PHE A 268 -5.21 -2.28 2.29
C PHE A 268 -4.58 -1.12 3.08
N ARG A 269 -5.39 -0.24 3.67
CA ARG A 269 -4.96 0.89 4.51
C ARG A 269 -4.63 0.43 5.92
N ASP A 270 -5.23 -0.66 6.38
CA ASP A 270 -4.88 -1.34 7.62
C ASP A 270 -3.53 -2.05 7.46
N LYS A 271 -2.46 -1.26 7.62
CA LYS A 271 -1.07 -1.74 7.63
C LYS A 271 -0.84 -2.80 8.72
N GLY A 272 -1.59 -2.74 9.83
CA GLY A 272 -1.56 -3.75 10.89
C GLY A 272 -1.99 -5.11 10.37
N ASP A 273 -3.20 -5.24 9.80
CA ASP A 273 -3.68 -6.50 9.22
C ASP A 273 -2.80 -6.97 8.04
N VAL A 274 -2.33 -6.06 7.19
CA VAL A 274 -1.42 -6.38 6.08
C VAL A 274 -0.08 -6.95 6.56
N HIS A 275 0.51 -6.39 7.62
CA HIS A 275 1.76 -6.88 8.22
C HIS A 275 1.54 -8.17 9.04
N ARG A 276 0.43 -8.25 9.78
CA ARG A 276 0.00 -9.44 10.53
C ARG A 276 -0.18 -10.65 9.62
N VAL A 277 -0.82 -10.48 8.46
CA VAL A 277 -0.94 -11.54 7.44
C VAL A 277 0.41 -11.88 6.82
N LEU A 278 1.31 -10.92 6.59
CA LEU A 278 2.67 -11.21 6.13
C LEU A 278 3.48 -12.03 7.14
N ASN A 279 3.42 -11.69 8.44
CA ASN A 279 4.10 -12.45 9.48
C ASN A 279 3.48 -13.85 9.65
N ALA A 280 2.16 -13.99 9.52
CA ALA A 280 1.52 -15.32 9.46
C ALA A 280 2.00 -16.17 8.27
N LEU A 281 2.23 -15.57 7.09
CA LEU A 281 2.80 -16.27 5.93
C LEU A 281 4.27 -16.67 6.15
N ARG A 282 5.07 -15.81 6.78
CA ARG A 282 6.45 -16.11 7.19
C ARG A 282 6.51 -17.27 8.18
N ALA A 283 5.66 -17.26 9.21
CA ALA A 283 5.58 -18.32 10.21
C ALA A 283 5.21 -19.71 9.62
N LYS A 284 4.53 -19.74 8.47
CA LYS A 284 4.20 -20.97 7.73
C LYS A 284 5.19 -21.33 6.62
N GLY A 285 6.33 -20.64 6.52
CA GLY A 285 7.35 -20.90 5.49
C GLY A 285 6.93 -20.50 4.06
N LEU A 286 5.94 -19.61 3.92
CA LEU A 286 5.34 -19.21 2.64
C LEU A 286 5.86 -17.87 2.11
N ALA A 287 6.40 -17.01 2.99
CA ALA A 287 6.96 -15.72 2.63
C ALA A 287 8.35 -15.54 3.30
N PRO A 288 9.31 -14.86 2.65
CA PRO A 288 10.69 -14.83 3.13
C PRO A 288 10.87 -13.95 4.38
N LEU A 289 11.79 -14.38 5.25
CA LEU A 289 12.45 -13.52 6.22
C LEU A 289 13.49 -12.65 5.51
N VAL A 290 13.75 -11.45 6.02
CA VAL A 290 14.61 -10.46 5.33
C VAL A 290 15.75 -10.02 6.24
N GLY A 291 16.97 -10.45 5.93
CA GLY A 291 18.15 -10.25 6.78
C GLY A 291 18.27 -11.26 7.92
N LYS A 292 17.61 -12.42 7.79
CA LYS A 292 17.79 -13.63 8.60
C LYS A 292 17.94 -14.81 7.63
N GLU A 293 18.51 -15.92 8.09
CA GLU A 293 18.43 -17.19 7.35
C GLU A 293 16.95 -17.60 7.21
N GLN A 294 16.62 -18.31 6.13
CA GLN A 294 15.25 -18.84 5.97
C GLN A 294 15.10 -20.07 6.87
N PRO A 295 13.93 -20.27 7.50
CA PRO A 295 13.68 -21.50 8.24
C PRO A 295 13.69 -22.70 7.30
N SER A 296 14.04 -23.88 7.80
CA SER A 296 14.10 -25.13 7.01
C SER A 296 12.77 -25.52 6.36
N ASN A 297 11.64 -25.00 6.87
CA ASN A 297 10.32 -25.17 6.29
C ASN A 297 9.98 -24.15 5.17
N TYR A 298 10.89 -23.27 4.76
CA TYR A 298 10.63 -22.26 3.74
C TYR A 298 10.61 -22.85 2.32
N ILE A 299 9.50 -22.68 1.60
CA ILE A 299 9.24 -23.37 0.31
C ILE A 299 8.93 -22.45 -0.88
N SER A 300 9.00 -21.12 -0.75
CA SER A 300 8.82 -20.24 -1.94
C SER A 300 10.16 -19.92 -2.62
N PRO A 301 10.27 -20.01 -3.96
CA PRO A 301 11.45 -19.58 -4.71
C PRO A 301 11.62 -18.05 -4.75
N SER A 302 10.69 -17.28 -4.19
CA SER A 302 10.64 -15.81 -4.32
C SER A 302 11.45 -15.11 -3.23
N LYS A 303 12.45 -14.29 -3.58
CA LYS A 303 13.24 -13.50 -2.61
C LYS A 303 12.47 -12.35 -1.93
N SER A 304 11.27 -12.03 -2.42
CA SER A 304 10.28 -11.17 -1.76
C SER A 304 8.87 -11.56 -2.21
N VAL A 305 7.86 -11.15 -1.43
CA VAL A 305 6.44 -11.18 -1.83
C VAL A 305 5.91 -9.74 -1.92
N THR A 306 4.88 -9.53 -2.74
CA THR A 306 4.38 -8.17 -3.06
C THR A 306 2.88 -8.06 -2.80
N TYR A 307 2.41 -6.84 -2.53
CA TYR A 307 1.02 -6.58 -2.17
C TYR A 307 0.33 -5.69 -3.22
N LYS A 308 -0.87 -6.08 -3.66
CA LYS A 308 -1.67 -5.36 -4.66
C LYS A 308 -3.12 -5.17 -4.21
N THR A 309 -3.68 -3.99 -4.44
CA THR A 309 -5.10 -3.69 -4.20
C THR A 309 -6.01 -4.35 -5.24
N ASP A 310 -7.26 -4.63 -4.88
CA ASP A 310 -8.26 -5.05 -5.86
C ASP A 310 -8.57 -3.93 -6.86
N LEU A 311 -8.56 -2.66 -6.44
CA LEU A 311 -8.65 -1.51 -7.33
C LEU A 311 -7.67 -1.62 -8.51
N TYR A 312 -6.36 -1.77 -8.24
CA TYR A 312 -5.33 -1.89 -9.29
C TYR A 312 -5.52 -3.14 -10.17
N THR A 313 -6.28 -4.13 -9.70
CA THR A 313 -6.62 -5.35 -10.44
C THR A 313 -7.83 -5.13 -11.36
N ILE A 314 -8.77 -4.27 -10.94
CA ILE A 314 -9.97 -3.85 -11.69
C ILE A 314 -9.61 -2.83 -12.77
N VAL A 315 -8.89 -1.75 -12.42
CA VAL A 315 -8.56 -0.65 -13.36
C VAL A 315 -7.45 -0.99 -14.37
N GLY A 316 -6.83 -2.18 -14.27
CA GLY A 316 -5.89 -2.69 -15.28
C GLY A 316 -4.41 -2.38 -15.05
N ILE A 317 -4.01 -1.91 -13.85
CA ILE A 317 -2.59 -1.63 -13.54
C ILE A 317 -1.85 -2.95 -13.28
N TYR A 318 -1.18 -3.47 -14.33
CA TYR A 318 -0.30 -4.64 -14.26
C TYR A 318 1.16 -4.26 -14.55
N MET A 319 2.09 -5.22 -14.53
CA MET A 319 3.49 -4.96 -14.89
C MET A 319 3.56 -4.53 -16.36
N GLY A 320 4.26 -3.42 -16.65
CA GLY A 320 4.30 -2.83 -17.99
C GLY A 320 3.03 -2.10 -18.42
N ASN A 321 2.28 -1.50 -17.48
CA ASN A 321 1.15 -0.61 -17.79
C ASN A 321 1.62 0.71 -18.42
N PRO A 322 0.83 1.34 -19.31
CA PRO A 322 1.24 2.54 -20.05
C PRO A 322 1.48 3.76 -19.14
N TRP A 323 0.74 3.87 -18.04
CA TRP A 323 0.87 4.95 -17.05
C TRP A 323 2.15 4.84 -16.19
N GLN A 324 2.95 3.78 -16.38
CA GLN A 324 4.21 3.52 -15.67
C GLN A 324 4.06 3.54 -14.13
N LEU A 325 2.89 3.15 -13.61
CA LEU A 325 2.63 3.06 -12.19
C LEU A 325 3.15 1.72 -11.62
N PRO A 326 3.68 1.67 -10.39
CA PRO A 326 4.03 0.41 -9.75
C PRO A 326 2.75 -0.41 -9.51
N PRO A 327 2.66 -1.66 -10.00
CA PRO A 327 1.44 -2.48 -9.90
C PRO A 327 1.19 -3.09 -8.51
N THR A 328 1.97 -2.67 -7.51
CA THR A 328 2.00 -3.17 -6.13
C THR A 328 2.31 -2.01 -5.20
N ILE A 329 1.63 -1.92 -4.05
CA ILE A 329 1.81 -0.82 -3.10
C ILE A 329 2.80 -1.16 -1.96
N TYR A 330 2.93 -2.44 -1.59
CA TYR A 330 3.89 -2.89 -0.58
C TYR A 330 4.74 -4.08 -1.06
N GLN A 331 5.90 -4.29 -0.43
CA GLN A 331 6.79 -5.42 -0.66
C GLN A 331 7.39 -5.89 0.67
N SER A 332 7.56 -7.20 0.87
CA SER A 332 7.98 -7.80 2.15
C SER A 332 9.39 -7.43 2.62
N ASN A 333 10.19 -6.80 1.77
CA ASN A 333 11.55 -6.32 2.02
C ASN A 333 11.66 -4.78 2.15
N SER A 334 10.56 -4.04 1.92
CA SER A 334 10.50 -2.59 2.19
C SER A 334 10.68 -2.31 3.69
N GLY A 335 11.20 -1.13 4.06
CA GLY A 335 11.60 -0.83 5.44
C GLY A 335 10.48 -1.05 6.48
N GLU A 336 9.24 -0.72 6.11
CA GLU A 336 8.02 -0.96 6.89
C GLU A 336 7.79 -2.45 7.16
N PHE A 337 7.72 -3.27 6.10
CA PHE A 337 7.38 -4.70 6.21
C PHE A 337 8.59 -5.62 6.46
N ARG A 338 9.82 -5.10 6.47
CA ARG A 338 11.06 -5.87 6.64
C ARG A 338 11.19 -6.51 8.02
N LYS A 339 10.66 -5.87 9.07
CA LYS A 339 10.68 -6.44 10.44
C LYS A 339 9.76 -7.66 10.51
N TYR A 340 10.34 -8.81 10.88
CA TYR A 340 9.60 -9.97 11.37
C TYR A 340 9.76 -10.02 12.89
N THR A 341 8.64 -9.77 13.57
CA THR A 341 8.45 -9.64 15.02
C THR A 341 7.32 -10.56 15.47
#